data_AF-A0A1X0QBM4-F1
#
_entry.id   AF-A0A1X0QBM4-F1
#
_cell.length_a   1.000
_cell.length_b   1.000
_cell.length_c   1.000
_cell.angle_alpha   90.00
_cell.angle_beta   90.00
_cell.angle_gamma   90.00
#
_symmetry.space_group_name_H-M   'P 1'
#
loop_
_entity.id
_entity.type
_entity.pdbx_description
1 polymer ?
#
loop_
_entity_poly.entity_id
_entity_poly.type
_entity_poly.pdbx_seq_one_letter_code
_entity_poly.pdbx_strand_id
1 'polypeptide(L)'
;MVKMKGIKDKIGKKRFDEIQMTLKKMVEKHNISNIKDNLSKSTDLTTSTNIQDEQNTQLANDSTVNKDLSVNKQSLIGKTDLQEDLEDDNSWNVKKIKFTLKEKNDRIRELEQKLLKQTNENKKLVEAENKVVFSKVEVEFNRETDILISKYTKLIEENDSLRKELNNLDKRYFEEMRMYKSDLEKVKYELKLVNEPKEKKFDIQEYFVRFDESQNEIAKLNEKLLEKDRMLQMAKKDNNILENSSINLSRQLEIAHKRLERSLNIKGVSANQILEDEVASMTVAIKELSLENKKMQSTIENIEMKSKTTESELIRVRGQLKTNIKLEERLENNKKRLENVKKDIINQIEKYENKYSNFERIEANLNEKIIENKKNVNSYKSDMMYCEKKISDLIEERKKYENDLYDVKVRNLEIEKENKVLKSKVYAYESVIENGTKTTELFNQIDILRQYVICPLCKTNFKSHIIDKCMHCFCKDCLLDRLKVRVRNCPKCNVGYSEEDIKKIYL
;
A
#
# COMPACT_ATOMS: atom_id res chain seq x y z
N MET A 1 -7.01 55.49 5.61
CA MET A 1 -6.20 54.26 5.45
C MET A 1 -5.76 53.56 6.76
N VAL A 2 -6.03 54.12 7.95
CA VAL A 2 -5.57 53.51 9.23
C VAL A 2 -6.53 52.43 9.79
N LYS A 3 -7.78 52.33 9.33
CA LYS A 3 -8.75 51.31 9.80
C LYS A 3 -8.65 49.93 9.12
N MET A 4 -7.95 49.79 8.00
CA MET A 4 -7.83 48.50 7.28
C MET A 4 -6.62 47.64 7.71
N LYS A 5 -5.61 48.23 8.37
CA LYS A 5 -4.42 47.50 8.83
C LYS A 5 -4.72 46.60 10.04
N GLY A 6 -5.55 47.06 10.96
CA GLY A 6 -5.95 46.28 12.15
C GLY A 6 -6.92 45.11 11.89
N ILE A 7 -7.55 45.04 10.70
CA ILE A 7 -8.48 43.96 10.33
C ILE A 7 -7.73 42.80 9.66
N LYS A 8 -6.69 43.07 8.85
CA LYS A 8 -5.87 42.02 8.24
C LYS A 8 -5.07 41.21 9.27
N ASP A 9 -4.49 41.87 10.28
CA ASP A 9 -3.70 41.17 11.31
C ASP A 9 -4.58 40.36 12.27
N LYS A 10 -5.81 40.82 12.55
CA LYS A 10 -6.79 40.06 13.36
C LYS A 10 -7.37 38.86 12.60
N ILE A 11 -7.61 38.96 11.29
CA ILE A 11 -8.10 37.84 10.47
C ILE A 11 -7.02 36.77 10.29
N GLY A 12 -5.76 37.18 10.08
CA GLY A 12 -4.64 36.25 9.98
C GLY A 12 -4.40 35.46 11.27
N LYS A 13 -4.43 36.14 12.42
CA LYS A 13 -4.22 35.50 13.73
C LYS A 13 -5.37 34.55 14.10
N LYS A 14 -6.62 34.95 13.84
CA LYS A 14 -7.79 34.11 14.12
C LYS A 14 -7.83 32.84 13.26
N ARG A 15 -7.45 32.94 11.98
CA ARG A 15 -7.29 31.77 11.09
C ARG A 15 -6.13 30.86 11.51
N PHE A 16 -5.03 31.43 11.98
CA PHE A 16 -3.89 30.66 12.48
C PHE A 16 -4.23 29.90 13.76
N ASP A 17 -4.94 30.55 14.69
CA ASP A 17 -5.41 29.92 15.94
C ASP A 17 -6.47 28.85 15.67
N GLU A 18 -7.36 29.06 14.70
CA GLU A 18 -8.33 28.04 14.24
C GLU A 18 -7.63 26.83 13.60
N ILE A 19 -6.60 27.04 12.78
CA ILE A 19 -5.80 25.96 12.18
C ILE A 19 -5.01 25.20 13.26
N GLN A 20 -4.39 25.89 14.21
CA GLN A 20 -3.71 25.25 15.34
C GLN A 20 -4.67 24.46 16.23
N MET A 21 -5.86 24.99 16.52
CA MET A 21 -6.86 24.29 17.33
C MET A 21 -7.44 23.08 16.57
N THR A 22 -7.55 23.16 15.24
CA THR A 22 -8.00 22.04 14.39
C THR A 22 -6.92 20.96 14.30
N LEU A 23 -5.65 21.35 14.17
CA LEU A 23 -4.50 20.43 14.23
C LEU A 23 -4.39 19.75 15.59
N LYS A 24 -4.57 20.50 16.69
CA LYS A 24 -4.54 19.95 18.05
C LYS A 24 -5.70 18.98 18.30
N LYS A 25 -6.90 19.29 17.80
CA LYS A 25 -8.05 18.37 17.80
C LYS A 25 -7.84 17.16 16.89
N MET A 26 -7.14 17.29 15.76
CA MET A 26 -6.79 16.15 14.90
C MET A 26 -5.76 15.23 15.56
N VAL A 27 -4.80 15.78 16.30
CA VAL A 27 -3.81 15.03 17.08
C VAL A 27 -4.43 14.39 18.33
N GLU A 28 -5.43 14.99 18.96
CA GLU A 28 -6.17 14.38 20.07
C GLU A 28 -7.18 13.33 19.59
N LYS A 29 -7.77 13.50 18.40
CA LYS A 29 -8.74 12.56 17.80
C LYS A 29 -8.07 11.35 17.13
N HIS A 30 -6.83 11.50 16.67
CA HIS A 30 -5.94 10.39 16.34
C HIS A 30 -5.08 10.07 17.56
N ASN A 31 -5.55 9.17 18.42
CA ASN A 31 -4.76 8.54 19.48
C ASN A 31 -3.52 7.85 18.88
N ILE A 32 -2.47 8.62 18.59
CA ILE A 32 -1.18 8.16 18.05
C ILE A 32 -0.46 7.26 19.06
N SER A 33 -0.90 7.23 20.32
CA SER A 33 -0.47 6.23 21.30
C SER A 33 -0.94 4.81 20.97
N ASN A 34 -2.10 4.62 20.31
CA ASN A 34 -2.66 3.29 20.04
C ASN A 34 -2.21 2.68 18.71
N ILE A 35 -1.46 3.42 17.88
CA ILE A 35 -0.95 2.89 16.60
C ILE A 35 0.39 2.17 16.83
N LYS A 36 1.16 2.55 17.86
CA LYS A 36 2.38 1.81 18.24
C LYS A 36 2.08 0.42 18.80
N ASP A 37 1.02 0.28 19.59
CA ASP A 37 0.66 -1.00 20.23
C ASP A 37 -0.08 -1.98 19.31
N ASN A 38 -0.71 -1.49 18.25
CA ASN A 38 -1.37 -2.33 17.24
C ASN A 38 -0.42 -2.79 16.11
N LEU A 39 0.71 -2.10 15.90
CA LEU A 39 1.78 -2.56 15.01
C LEU A 39 2.66 -3.64 15.63
N SER A 40 2.67 -3.79 16.96
CA SER A 40 3.36 -4.88 17.67
C SER A 40 2.53 -6.15 17.85
N LYS A 41 1.22 -6.11 17.52
CA LYS A 41 0.31 -7.27 17.65
C LYS A 41 -0.10 -7.90 16.32
N SER A 42 0.30 -7.33 15.18
CA SER A 42 0.04 -7.90 13.84
C SER A 42 1.23 -8.67 13.26
N THR A 43 2.29 -8.90 14.03
CA THR A 43 3.45 -9.71 13.62
C THR A 43 3.33 -11.20 13.93
N ASP A 44 2.24 -11.65 14.55
CA ASP A 44 2.06 -13.05 14.98
C ASP A 44 1.04 -13.86 14.14
N LEU A 45 0.73 -13.42 12.91
CA LEU A 45 -0.19 -14.13 12.00
C LEU A 45 0.43 -14.46 10.63
N THR A 46 1.76 -14.61 10.57
CA THR A 46 2.47 -15.21 9.42
C THR A 46 3.07 -16.58 9.76
N THR A 47 2.24 -17.46 10.31
CA THR A 47 2.56 -18.90 10.55
C THR A 47 1.72 -19.82 9.67
N SER A 48 1.35 -19.40 8.46
CA SER A 48 0.65 -20.29 7.50
C SER A 48 1.11 -20.16 6.05
N THR A 49 2.29 -19.58 5.78
CA THR A 49 2.89 -19.53 4.44
C THR A 49 4.32 -20.06 4.36
N ASN A 50 4.80 -20.79 5.39
CA ASN A 50 6.19 -21.27 5.43
C ASN A 50 6.37 -22.75 5.05
N ILE A 51 5.46 -23.33 4.25
CA ILE A 51 5.62 -24.71 3.72
C ILE A 51 5.90 -24.72 2.20
N GLN A 52 5.80 -23.58 1.52
CA GLN A 52 6.09 -23.49 0.07
C GLN A 52 7.39 -22.76 -0.29
N ASP A 53 8.02 -22.06 0.66
CA ASP A 53 9.31 -21.38 0.43
C ASP A 53 10.54 -22.21 0.83
N GLU A 54 10.39 -23.27 1.64
CA GLU A 54 11.47 -24.23 1.95
C GLU A 54 11.77 -25.22 0.79
N GLN A 55 10.84 -25.43 -0.15
CA GLN A 55 11.07 -26.29 -1.32
C GLN A 55 11.69 -25.54 -2.52
N ASN A 56 11.59 -24.21 -2.57
CA ASN A 56 12.14 -23.40 -3.67
C ASN A 56 13.53 -22.81 -3.37
N THR A 57 14.00 -22.84 -2.11
CA THR A 57 15.39 -22.48 -1.76
C THR A 57 16.37 -23.65 -1.84
N GLN A 58 15.88 -24.90 -1.94
CA GLN A 58 16.74 -26.08 -2.13
C GLN A 58 17.08 -26.39 -3.60
N LEU A 59 16.39 -25.79 -4.57
CA LEU A 59 16.70 -25.98 -6.01
C LEU A 59 17.56 -24.87 -6.62
N ALA A 60 17.76 -23.74 -5.92
CA ALA A 60 18.63 -22.65 -6.38
C ALA A 60 20.09 -22.79 -5.91
N ASN A 61 20.34 -23.50 -4.80
CA ASN A 61 21.68 -23.66 -4.22
C ASN A 61 22.55 -24.74 -4.88
N ASP A 62 21.96 -25.64 -5.68
CA ASP A 62 22.72 -26.68 -6.41
C ASP A 62 23.35 -26.17 -7.72
N SER A 63 22.99 -24.95 -8.16
CA SER A 63 23.53 -24.34 -9.38
C SER A 63 24.71 -23.37 -9.13
N THR A 64 24.89 -22.91 -7.90
CA THR A 64 26.00 -22.03 -7.47
C THR A 64 27.20 -22.80 -6.91
N VAL A 65 27.00 -23.99 -6.33
CA VAL A 65 28.10 -24.82 -5.78
C VAL A 65 29.01 -25.41 -6.86
N ASN A 66 28.54 -25.56 -8.10
CA ASN A 66 29.34 -26.05 -9.23
C ASN A 66 30.18 -24.98 -9.95
N LYS A 67 30.04 -23.69 -9.61
CA LYS A 67 30.87 -22.60 -10.17
C LYS A 67 32.03 -22.19 -9.27
N ASP A 68 31.96 -22.43 -7.97
CA ASP A 68 33.03 -22.07 -7.03
C ASP A 68 34.12 -23.16 -6.86
N LEU A 69 33.89 -24.35 -7.42
CA LEU A 69 34.89 -25.44 -7.46
C LEU A 69 35.87 -25.38 -8.65
N SER A 70 35.65 -24.48 -9.62
CA SER A 70 36.55 -24.30 -10.77
C SER A 70 37.48 -23.09 -10.68
N VAL A 71 37.25 -22.17 -9.73
CA VAL A 71 38.07 -20.95 -9.56
C VAL A 71 39.19 -21.12 -8.52
N ASN A 72 39.12 -22.12 -7.64
CA ASN A 72 40.11 -22.28 -6.56
C ASN A 72 41.26 -23.28 -6.84
N LYS A 73 41.52 -23.60 -8.12
CA LYS A 73 42.63 -24.47 -8.56
C LYS A 73 43.86 -23.72 -9.09
N GLN A 74 43.85 -22.38 -9.10
CA GLN A 74 44.89 -21.57 -9.74
C GLN A 74 45.66 -20.61 -8.82
N SER A 75 45.52 -20.67 -7.49
CA SER A 75 46.17 -19.69 -6.58
C SER A 75 47.09 -20.26 -5.48
N LEU A 76 47.43 -21.56 -5.48
CA LEU A 76 48.33 -22.14 -4.48
C LEU A 76 49.39 -23.04 -5.12
N ILE A 77 50.16 -22.46 -6.05
CA ILE A 77 51.53 -22.89 -6.34
C ILE A 77 52.42 -21.76 -5.83
N GLY A 78 52.92 -21.90 -4.61
CA GLY A 78 53.74 -20.88 -3.99
C GLY A 78 54.00 -21.13 -2.52
N LYS A 79 55.08 -21.86 -2.25
CA LYS A 79 55.85 -21.90 -0.99
C LYS A 79 55.17 -22.52 0.24
N THR A 80 55.52 -23.78 0.47
CA THR A 80 55.63 -24.35 1.82
C THR A 80 57.06 -24.85 1.99
N ASP A 81 57.91 -24.01 2.58
CA ASP A 81 59.04 -24.48 3.38
C ASP A 81 58.63 -24.29 4.85
N LEU A 82 59.01 -25.23 5.70
CA LEU A 82 58.66 -25.42 7.12
C LEU A 82 57.48 -26.35 7.37
N GLN A 83 57.76 -27.62 7.09
CA GLN A 83 57.37 -28.75 7.92
C GLN A 83 58.34 -28.82 9.13
N GLU A 84 57.94 -29.52 10.20
CA GLU A 84 58.55 -29.62 11.56
C GLU A 84 57.93 -28.58 12.51
N ASP A 85 56.99 -28.89 13.41
CA ASP A 85 56.75 -30.10 14.19
C ASP A 85 55.26 -30.20 14.57
N LEU A 86 54.65 -31.37 14.37
CA LEU A 86 53.45 -31.93 15.03
C LEU A 86 52.88 -33.15 14.26
N GLU A 87 53.71 -33.85 13.48
CA GLU A 87 53.48 -35.26 13.12
C GLU A 87 54.03 -36.07 14.29
N ASP A 88 53.20 -36.68 15.14
CA ASP A 88 53.21 -38.15 15.16
C ASP A 88 51.92 -38.81 15.72
N ASP A 89 50.94 -38.07 16.28
CA ASP A 89 49.78 -38.70 16.94
C ASP A 89 48.48 -38.79 16.12
N ASN A 90 48.42 -38.18 14.92
CA ASN A 90 47.18 -38.16 14.10
C ASN A 90 47.24 -38.97 12.79
N SER A 91 48.36 -39.59 12.44
CA SER A 91 48.53 -40.30 11.16
C SER A 91 47.69 -41.59 11.05
N TRP A 92 47.54 -42.33 12.16
CA TRP A 92 46.82 -43.60 12.15
C TRP A 92 45.29 -43.42 12.13
N ASN A 93 44.78 -42.45 12.89
CA ASN A 93 43.36 -42.12 12.89
C ASN A 93 42.91 -41.52 11.55
N VAL A 94 43.71 -40.67 10.91
CA VAL A 94 43.39 -40.11 9.60
C VAL A 94 43.37 -41.18 8.50
N LYS A 95 44.31 -42.14 8.50
CA LYS A 95 44.27 -43.27 7.56
C LYS A 95 43.07 -44.18 7.78
N LYS A 96 42.72 -44.47 9.04
CA LYS A 96 41.55 -45.28 9.38
C LYS A 96 40.26 -44.59 8.96
N ILE A 97 40.09 -43.32 9.29
CA ILE A 97 38.93 -42.49 8.88
C ILE A 97 38.84 -42.42 7.35
N LYS A 98 39.96 -42.25 6.64
CA LYS A 98 40.00 -42.19 5.17
C LYS A 98 39.63 -43.54 4.54
N PHE A 99 40.03 -44.65 5.14
CA PHE A 99 39.63 -45.99 4.71
C PHE A 99 38.13 -46.23 4.97
N THR A 100 37.64 -45.89 6.16
CA THR A 100 36.21 -46.03 6.50
C THR A 100 35.34 -45.12 5.63
N LEU A 101 35.79 -43.90 5.33
CA LEU A 101 35.10 -42.99 4.39
C LEU A 101 35.06 -43.57 2.98
N LYS A 102 36.16 -44.18 2.52
CA LYS A 102 36.19 -44.84 1.21
C LYS A 102 35.22 -46.02 1.17
N GLU A 103 35.22 -46.87 2.19
CA GLU A 103 34.30 -48.01 2.31
C GLU A 103 32.82 -47.57 2.37
N LYS A 104 32.52 -46.50 3.13
CA LYS A 104 31.16 -45.93 3.20
C LYS A 104 30.75 -45.28 1.87
N ASN A 105 31.65 -44.58 1.18
CA ASN A 105 31.38 -43.99 -0.13
C ASN A 105 31.18 -45.05 -1.22
N ASP A 106 31.95 -46.14 -1.18
CA ASP A 106 31.77 -47.26 -2.09
C ASP A 106 30.41 -47.96 -1.81
N ARG A 107 30.02 -48.07 -0.53
CA ARG A 107 28.71 -48.59 -0.15
C ARG A 107 27.55 -47.67 -0.57
N ILE A 108 27.72 -46.35 -0.48
CA ILE A 108 26.75 -45.37 -0.98
C ILE A 108 26.57 -45.54 -2.49
N ARG A 109 27.67 -45.65 -3.26
CA ARG A 109 27.59 -45.89 -4.71
C ARG A 109 26.91 -47.20 -5.07
N GLU A 110 27.16 -48.27 -4.33
CA GLU A 110 26.45 -49.54 -4.52
C GLU A 110 24.94 -49.40 -4.25
N LEU A 111 24.56 -48.67 -3.20
CA LEU A 111 23.16 -48.44 -2.86
C LEU A 111 22.48 -47.55 -3.90
N GLU A 112 23.14 -46.50 -4.38
CA GLU A 112 22.66 -45.65 -5.47
C GLU A 112 22.43 -46.45 -6.75
N GLN A 113 23.36 -47.36 -7.11
CA GLN A 113 23.17 -48.24 -8.27
C GLN A 113 22.01 -49.21 -8.08
N LYS A 114 21.79 -49.74 -6.87
CA LYS A 114 20.63 -50.60 -6.57
C LYS A 114 19.33 -49.81 -6.63
N LEU A 115 19.31 -48.59 -6.11
CA LEU A 115 18.14 -47.72 -6.10
C LEU A 115 17.78 -47.28 -7.53
N LEU A 116 18.77 -47.02 -8.39
CA LEU A 116 18.58 -46.75 -9.82
C LEU A 116 18.02 -47.97 -10.58
N LYS A 117 18.49 -49.18 -10.27
CA LYS A 117 17.93 -50.41 -10.83
C LYS A 117 16.47 -50.61 -10.42
N GLN A 118 16.15 -50.45 -9.13
CA GLN A 118 14.78 -50.56 -8.63
C GLN A 118 13.85 -49.48 -9.19
N THR A 119 14.31 -48.23 -9.34
CA THR A 119 13.50 -47.18 -9.98
C THR A 119 13.24 -47.47 -11.45
N ASN A 120 14.21 -48.04 -12.17
CA ASN A 120 14.00 -48.46 -13.55
C ASN A 120 13.09 -49.68 -13.67
N GLU A 121 13.15 -50.63 -12.73
CA GLU A 121 12.21 -51.75 -12.65
C GLU A 121 10.79 -51.26 -12.32
N ASN A 122 10.64 -50.35 -11.36
CA ASN A 122 9.35 -49.73 -11.05
C ASN A 122 8.79 -48.94 -12.23
N LYS A 123 9.62 -48.22 -12.99
CA LYS A 123 9.19 -47.56 -14.23
C LYS A 123 8.68 -48.57 -15.26
N LYS A 124 9.40 -49.70 -15.44
CA LYS A 124 8.95 -50.78 -16.34
C LYS A 124 7.65 -51.44 -15.87
N LEU A 125 7.46 -51.60 -14.57
CA LEU A 125 6.22 -52.12 -13.99
C LEU A 125 5.05 -51.15 -14.19
N VAL A 126 5.24 -49.85 -13.97
CA VAL A 126 4.23 -48.81 -14.25
C VAL A 126 3.91 -48.74 -15.75
N GLU A 127 4.91 -48.86 -16.62
CA GLU A 127 4.70 -48.94 -18.08
C GLU A 127 3.97 -50.24 -18.50
N ALA A 128 4.19 -51.35 -17.79
CA ALA A 128 3.48 -52.61 -18.00
C ALA A 128 2.04 -52.55 -17.48
N GLU A 129 1.80 -51.97 -16.29
CA GLU A 129 0.45 -51.73 -15.75
C GLU A 129 -0.34 -50.79 -16.66
N ASN A 130 0.27 -49.71 -17.16
CA ASN A 130 -0.36 -48.80 -18.12
C ASN A 130 -0.65 -49.46 -19.48
N LYS A 131 0.09 -50.51 -19.87
CA LYS A 131 -0.19 -51.32 -21.08
C LYS A 131 -1.28 -52.37 -20.86
N VAL A 132 -1.46 -52.89 -19.65
CA VAL A 132 -2.48 -53.91 -19.33
C VAL A 132 -3.86 -53.27 -19.10
N VAL A 133 -3.93 -51.99 -18.72
CA VAL A 133 -5.20 -51.29 -18.44
C VAL A 133 -5.91 -50.72 -19.70
N PHE A 134 -5.29 -50.77 -20.89
CA PHE A 134 -5.96 -50.44 -22.16
C PHE A 134 -6.01 -51.63 -23.12
N SER A 135 -6.56 -52.77 -22.68
CA SER A 135 -7.35 -53.58 -23.61
C SER A 135 -8.67 -52.83 -23.82
N LYS A 136 -8.88 -52.39 -25.06
CA LYS A 136 -9.99 -51.56 -25.51
C LYS A 136 -11.34 -52.23 -25.21
N VAL A 137 -11.91 -51.97 -24.03
CA VAL A 137 -13.35 -52.11 -23.84
C VAL A 137 -13.95 -50.88 -24.52
N GLU A 138 -14.47 -51.05 -25.74
CA GLU A 138 -15.35 -50.06 -26.35
C GLU A 138 -16.64 -50.03 -25.53
N VAL A 139 -16.65 -49.19 -24.49
CA VAL A 139 -17.87 -48.75 -23.85
C VAL A 139 -18.42 -47.63 -24.73
N GLU A 140 -19.47 -47.91 -25.48
CA GLU A 140 -20.28 -46.86 -26.10
C GLU A 140 -20.92 -46.03 -24.98
N PHE A 141 -20.34 -44.87 -24.69
CA PHE A 141 -20.97 -43.86 -23.86
C PHE A 141 -22.20 -43.33 -24.60
N ASN A 142 -23.32 -43.20 -23.88
CA ASN A 142 -24.53 -42.63 -24.44
C ASN A 142 -24.23 -41.21 -24.99
N ARG A 143 -24.87 -40.76 -26.07
CA ARG A 143 -24.57 -39.46 -26.72
C ARG A 143 -24.50 -38.27 -25.74
N GLU A 144 -25.27 -38.33 -24.66
CA GLU A 144 -25.32 -37.30 -23.61
C GLU A 144 -24.03 -37.23 -22.78
N THR A 145 -23.38 -38.37 -22.50
CA THR A 145 -22.11 -38.42 -21.78
C THR A 145 -20.96 -37.82 -22.59
N ASP A 146 -20.90 -38.05 -23.90
CA ASP A 146 -19.89 -37.43 -24.78
C ASP A 146 -20.08 -35.91 -24.89
N ILE A 147 -21.34 -35.46 -24.94
CA ILE A 147 -21.66 -34.02 -24.92
C ILE A 147 -21.21 -33.41 -23.59
N LEU A 148 -21.47 -34.08 -22.46
CA LEU A 148 -21.06 -33.61 -21.14
C LEU A 148 -19.54 -33.54 -21.00
N ILE A 149 -18.83 -34.57 -21.46
CA ILE A 149 -17.37 -34.61 -21.49
C ILE A 149 -16.86 -33.43 -22.31
N SER A 150 -17.37 -33.20 -23.53
CA SER A 150 -16.92 -32.06 -24.36
C SER A 150 -17.17 -30.69 -23.71
N LYS A 151 -18.27 -30.53 -22.97
CA LYS A 151 -18.55 -29.30 -22.22
C LYS A 151 -17.59 -29.15 -21.04
N TYR A 152 -17.30 -30.24 -20.33
CA TYR A 152 -16.35 -30.25 -19.23
C TYR A 152 -14.93 -29.93 -19.71
N THR A 153 -14.49 -30.47 -20.85
CA THR A 153 -13.18 -30.15 -21.44
C THR A 153 -13.07 -28.68 -21.82
N LYS A 154 -14.12 -28.11 -22.44
CA LYS A 154 -14.16 -26.67 -22.77
C LYS A 154 -14.08 -25.79 -21.52
N LEU A 155 -14.79 -26.16 -20.46
CA LEU A 155 -14.73 -25.44 -19.18
C LEU A 155 -13.35 -25.51 -18.53
N ILE A 156 -12.63 -26.63 -18.68
CA ILE A 156 -11.23 -26.73 -18.22
C ILE A 156 -10.33 -25.80 -19.01
N GLU A 157 -10.45 -25.79 -20.34
CA GLU A 157 -9.65 -24.90 -21.21
C GLU A 157 -9.90 -23.41 -20.90
N GLU A 158 -11.15 -23.03 -20.64
CA GLU A 158 -11.53 -21.69 -20.20
C GLU A 158 -10.98 -21.35 -18.80
N ASN A 159 -10.98 -22.31 -17.87
CA ASN A 159 -10.40 -22.10 -16.54
C ASN A 159 -8.87 -21.91 -16.62
N ASP A 160 -8.21 -22.66 -17.48
CA ASP A 160 -6.77 -22.57 -17.70
C ASP A 160 -6.37 -21.26 -18.40
N SER A 161 -7.20 -20.74 -19.32
CA SER A 161 -6.97 -19.44 -19.95
C SER A 161 -7.12 -18.30 -18.92
N LEU A 162 -8.18 -18.34 -18.10
CA LEU A 162 -8.42 -17.36 -17.04
C LEU A 162 -7.32 -17.38 -15.98
N ARG A 163 -6.81 -18.56 -15.60
CA ARG A 163 -5.67 -18.69 -14.68
C ARG A 163 -4.40 -18.05 -15.24
N LYS A 164 -4.16 -18.18 -16.55
CA LYS A 164 -3.02 -17.52 -17.22
C LYS A 164 -3.19 -16.00 -17.25
N GLU A 165 -4.39 -15.51 -17.50
CA GLU A 165 -4.70 -14.07 -17.45
C GLU A 165 -4.51 -13.50 -16.05
N LEU A 166 -4.99 -14.19 -15.01
CA LEU A 166 -4.82 -13.79 -13.62
C LEU A 166 -3.33 -13.68 -13.25
N ASN A 167 -2.53 -14.71 -13.58
CA ASN A 167 -1.08 -14.69 -13.35
C ASN A 167 -0.36 -13.55 -14.09
N ASN A 168 -0.81 -13.21 -15.30
CA ASN A 168 -0.23 -12.08 -16.04
C ASN A 168 -0.61 -10.73 -15.41
N LEU A 169 -1.83 -10.63 -14.87
CA LEU A 169 -2.30 -9.44 -14.17
C LEU A 169 -1.53 -9.24 -12.86
N ASP A 170 -1.31 -10.32 -12.09
CA ASP A 170 -0.50 -10.30 -10.86
C ASP A 170 0.94 -9.85 -11.12
N LYS A 171 1.56 -10.34 -12.20
CA LYS A 171 2.91 -9.89 -12.62
C LYS A 171 2.95 -8.39 -12.92
N ARG A 172 1.94 -7.88 -13.64
CA ARG A 172 1.85 -6.43 -13.94
C ARG A 172 1.69 -5.61 -12.66
N TYR A 173 0.80 -6.02 -11.75
CA TYR A 173 0.63 -5.33 -10.47
C TYR A 173 1.90 -5.36 -9.62
N PHE A 174 2.65 -6.47 -9.65
CA PHE A 174 3.91 -6.59 -8.94
C PHE A 174 4.98 -5.63 -9.50
N GLU A 175 5.06 -5.51 -10.83
CA GLU A 175 5.96 -4.57 -11.51
C GLU A 175 5.58 -3.11 -11.25
N GLU A 176 4.28 -2.77 -11.29
CA GLU A 176 3.79 -1.44 -10.94
C GLU A 176 4.09 -1.10 -9.47
N MET A 177 3.84 -2.02 -8.53
CA MET A 177 4.19 -1.83 -7.11
C MET A 177 5.69 -1.63 -6.91
N ARG A 178 6.54 -2.34 -7.65
CA ARG A 178 7.99 -2.17 -7.61
C ARG A 178 8.40 -0.77 -8.11
N MET A 179 7.77 -0.30 -9.18
CA MET A 179 7.99 1.05 -9.71
C MET A 179 7.57 2.13 -8.71
N TYR A 180 6.35 2.02 -8.16
CA TYR A 180 5.88 2.95 -7.14
C TYR A 180 6.78 2.99 -5.91
N LYS A 181 7.29 1.83 -5.46
CA LYS A 181 8.22 1.75 -4.33
C LYS A 181 9.54 2.47 -4.60
N SER A 182 10.08 2.31 -5.82
CA SER A 182 11.28 3.02 -6.28
C SER A 182 11.07 4.54 -6.33
N ASP A 183 9.93 4.99 -6.86
CA ASP A 183 9.60 6.41 -6.92
C ASP A 183 9.36 7.02 -5.53
N LEU A 184 8.77 6.26 -4.60
CA LEU A 184 8.61 6.65 -3.20
C LEU A 184 9.98 6.78 -2.48
N GLU A 185 10.95 5.94 -2.81
CA GLU A 185 12.32 6.05 -2.33
C GLU A 185 13.04 7.29 -2.89
N LYS A 186 12.86 7.61 -4.17
CA LYS A 186 13.37 8.86 -4.77
C LYS A 186 12.78 10.09 -4.09
N VAL A 187 11.46 10.13 -3.92
CA VAL A 187 10.78 11.24 -3.24
C VAL A 187 11.21 11.37 -1.78
N LYS A 188 11.42 10.24 -1.07
CA LYS A 188 11.98 10.26 0.29
C LYS A 188 13.41 10.80 0.32
N TYR A 189 14.22 10.47 -0.69
CA TYR A 189 15.58 10.99 -0.82
C TYR A 189 15.59 12.49 -1.13
N GLU A 190 14.73 12.96 -2.04
CA GLU A 190 14.54 14.38 -2.34
C GLU A 190 14.02 15.16 -1.10
N LEU A 191 13.05 14.60 -0.37
CA LEU A 191 12.58 15.16 0.90
C LEU A 191 13.68 15.20 1.96
N LYS A 192 14.58 14.20 2.01
CA LYS A 192 15.76 14.26 2.90
C LYS A 192 16.73 15.37 2.50
N LEU A 193 16.95 15.59 1.21
CA LEU A 193 17.79 16.70 0.71
C LEU A 193 17.16 18.09 0.95
N VAL A 194 15.83 18.17 0.97
CA VAL A 194 15.09 19.41 1.28
C VAL A 194 14.98 19.64 2.79
N ASN A 195 14.88 18.57 3.59
CA ASN A 195 14.79 18.62 5.05
C ASN A 195 16.15 18.55 5.76
N GLU A 196 17.25 18.36 5.03
CA GLU A 196 18.57 18.72 5.55
C GLU A 196 18.57 20.22 5.82
N PRO A 197 18.65 20.65 7.09
CA PRO A 197 18.75 22.05 7.40
C PRO A 197 20.09 22.52 6.86
N LYS A 198 20.09 23.10 5.66
CA LYS A 198 21.16 24.02 5.25
C LYS A 198 21.09 25.16 6.25
N GLU A 199 21.89 25.08 7.30
CA GLU A 199 22.18 26.18 8.21
C GLU A 199 22.86 27.31 7.42
N LYS A 200 22.09 27.99 6.57
CA LYS A 200 22.24 29.42 6.41
C LYS A 200 21.20 30.00 7.35
N LYS A 201 21.60 30.25 8.59
CA LYS A 201 20.97 31.28 9.41
C LYS A 201 21.02 32.57 8.58
N PHE A 202 19.98 32.81 7.80
CA PHE A 202 19.71 34.13 7.27
C PHE A 202 19.29 34.95 8.48
N ASP A 203 20.18 35.82 8.90
CA ASP A 203 20.03 36.65 10.09
C ASP A 203 18.96 37.72 9.82
N ILE A 204 17.70 37.31 9.94
CA ILE A 204 16.54 38.20 9.84
C ILE A 204 16.67 39.35 10.85
N GLN A 205 17.39 39.12 11.94
CA GLN A 205 17.68 40.11 12.97
C GLN A 205 18.62 41.22 12.47
N GLU A 206 19.63 40.88 11.67
CA GLU A 206 20.52 41.87 11.03
C GLU A 206 19.75 42.74 10.02
N TYR A 207 18.77 42.17 9.30
CA TYR A 207 17.94 42.94 8.37
C TYR A 207 16.98 43.90 9.08
N PHE A 208 16.43 43.51 10.23
CA PHE A 208 15.62 44.42 11.05
C PHE A 208 16.47 45.55 11.65
N VAL A 209 17.67 45.24 12.14
CA VAL A 209 18.60 46.26 12.66
C VAL A 209 18.99 47.25 11.55
N ARG A 210 19.36 46.77 10.35
CA ARG A 210 19.66 47.65 9.21
C ARG A 210 18.46 48.46 8.73
N PHE A 211 17.25 47.88 8.80
CA PHE A 211 16.03 48.60 8.46
C PHE A 211 15.78 49.74 9.47
N ASP A 212 15.90 49.48 10.76
CA ASP A 212 15.73 50.50 11.81
C ASP A 212 16.83 51.58 11.75
N GLU A 213 18.07 51.20 11.45
CA GLU A 213 19.16 52.16 11.17
C GLU A 213 18.82 53.07 9.98
N SER A 214 18.31 52.50 8.87
CA SER A 214 17.90 53.29 7.71
C SER A 214 16.72 54.22 8.01
N GLN A 215 15.75 53.79 8.82
CA GLN A 215 14.62 54.63 9.24
C GLN A 215 15.08 55.80 10.13
N ASN A 216 16.05 55.54 11.02
CA ASN A 216 16.65 56.57 11.86
C ASN A 216 17.48 57.58 11.06
N GLU A 217 18.19 57.15 10.02
CA GLU A 217 18.89 58.05 9.09
C GLU A 217 17.91 58.92 8.29
N ILE A 218 16.81 58.34 7.80
CA ILE A 218 15.75 59.10 7.11
C ILE A 218 15.13 60.14 8.05
N ALA A 219 14.89 59.78 9.31
CA ALA A 219 14.37 60.72 10.31
C ALA A 219 15.33 61.91 10.55
N LYS A 220 16.63 61.63 10.72
CA LYS A 220 17.67 62.68 10.87
C LYS A 220 17.79 63.57 9.63
N LEU A 221 17.66 63.01 8.43
CA LEU A 221 17.68 63.78 7.19
C LEU A 221 16.45 64.68 7.05
N ASN A 222 15.26 64.20 7.44
CA ASN A 222 14.03 65.00 7.43
C ASN A 222 14.10 66.16 8.43
N GLU A 223 14.70 65.95 9.61
CA GLU A 223 14.91 67.02 10.59
C GLU A 223 15.86 68.11 10.06
N LYS A 224 16.97 67.70 9.42
CA LYS A 224 17.89 68.64 8.75
C LYS A 224 17.22 69.38 7.60
N LEU A 225 16.36 68.71 6.83
CA LEU A 225 15.60 69.35 5.75
C LEU A 225 14.66 70.42 6.30
N LEU A 226 13.94 70.12 7.39
CA LEU A 226 13.06 71.07 8.07
C LEU A 226 13.82 72.29 8.59
N GLU A 227 15.01 72.09 9.14
CA GLU A 227 15.88 73.18 9.58
C GLU A 227 16.35 74.05 8.40
N LYS A 228 16.73 73.44 7.28
CA LYS A 228 17.08 74.17 6.05
C LYS A 228 15.90 74.95 5.47
N ASP A 229 14.70 74.41 5.51
CA ASP A 229 13.48 75.12 5.09
C ASP A 229 13.19 76.33 5.98
N ARG A 230 13.39 76.21 7.30
CA ARG A 230 13.29 77.35 8.23
C ARG A 230 14.32 78.43 7.91
N MET A 231 15.58 78.05 7.66
CA MET A 231 16.63 79.00 7.26
C MET A 231 16.27 79.71 5.95
N LEU A 232 15.73 78.98 4.96
CA LEU A 232 15.30 79.57 3.69
C LEU A 232 14.16 80.58 3.88
N GLN A 233 13.21 80.29 4.76
CA GLN A 233 12.13 81.22 5.09
C GLN A 233 12.65 82.50 5.78
N MET A 234 13.62 82.38 6.68
CA MET A 234 14.26 83.54 7.31
C MET A 234 15.02 84.38 6.28
N ALA A 235 15.84 83.74 5.43
CA ALA A 235 16.56 84.43 4.36
C ALA A 235 15.63 85.17 3.38
N LYS A 236 14.46 84.59 3.07
CA LYS A 236 13.43 85.26 2.25
C LYS A 236 12.85 86.51 2.93
N LYS A 237 12.63 86.46 4.25
CA LYS A 237 12.18 87.63 5.02
C LYS A 237 13.25 88.72 5.04
N ASP A 238 14.50 88.36 5.27
CA ASP A 238 15.62 89.29 5.28
C ASP A 238 15.81 89.96 3.91
N ASN A 239 15.65 89.19 2.82
CA ASN A 239 15.74 89.74 1.46
C ASN A 239 14.63 90.78 1.18
N ASN A 240 13.39 90.51 1.62
CA ASN A 240 12.28 91.47 1.53
C ASN A 240 12.56 92.76 2.32
N ILE A 241 13.20 92.65 3.50
CA ILE A 241 13.58 93.82 4.32
C ILE A 241 14.66 94.64 3.60
N LEU A 242 15.65 93.98 3.01
CA LEU A 242 16.71 94.64 2.23
C LEU A 242 16.15 95.32 0.97
N GLU A 243 15.23 94.68 0.27
CA GLU A 243 14.57 95.25 -0.92
C GLU A 243 13.79 96.52 -0.57
N ASN A 244 13.00 96.50 0.51
CA ASN A 244 12.30 97.69 1.00
C ASN A 244 13.26 98.81 1.44
N SER A 245 14.38 98.45 2.05
CA SER A 245 15.41 99.43 2.46
C SER A 245 16.09 100.08 1.25
N SER A 246 16.37 99.30 0.20
CA SER A 246 16.92 99.77 -1.07
C SER A 246 16.01 100.76 -1.79
N ILE A 247 14.70 100.48 -1.82
CA ILE A 247 13.69 101.38 -2.39
C ILE A 247 13.66 102.71 -1.62
N ASN A 248 13.72 102.65 -0.29
CA ASN A 248 13.66 103.83 0.56
C ASN A 248 14.93 104.71 0.40
N LEU A 249 16.11 104.08 0.30
CA LEU A 249 17.37 104.78 0.06
C LEU A 249 17.39 105.44 -1.33
N SER A 250 16.87 104.76 -2.35
CA SER A 250 16.74 105.32 -3.70
C SER A 250 15.84 106.56 -3.72
N ARG A 251 14.75 106.55 -2.94
CA ARG A 251 13.87 107.71 -2.78
C ARG A 251 14.55 108.87 -2.04
N GLN A 252 15.39 108.59 -1.05
CA GLN A 252 16.17 109.62 -0.35
C GLN A 252 17.22 110.26 -1.26
N LEU A 253 17.91 109.46 -2.08
CA LEU A 253 18.83 109.95 -3.11
C LEU A 253 18.13 110.85 -4.13
N GLU A 254 16.91 110.50 -4.55
CA GLU A 254 16.12 111.32 -5.47
C GLU A 254 15.72 112.68 -4.85
N ILE A 255 15.41 112.70 -3.55
CA ILE A 255 15.11 113.94 -2.81
C ILE A 255 16.39 114.79 -2.63
N ALA A 256 17.53 114.17 -2.38
CA ALA A 256 18.82 114.85 -2.30
C ALA A 256 19.22 115.47 -3.65
N HIS A 257 19.06 114.73 -4.76
CA HIS A 257 19.26 115.25 -6.12
C HIS A 257 18.35 116.45 -6.41
N LYS A 258 17.04 116.36 -6.07
CA LYS A 258 16.08 117.47 -6.24
C LYS A 258 16.38 118.68 -5.33
N ARG A 259 17.09 118.50 -4.21
CA ARG A 259 17.54 119.60 -3.34
C ARG A 259 18.79 120.28 -3.90
N LEU A 260 19.72 119.50 -4.46
CA LEU A 260 20.95 120.02 -5.08
C LEU A 260 20.66 120.82 -6.36
N GLU A 261 19.65 120.41 -7.16
CA GLU A 261 19.19 121.17 -8.33
C GLU A 261 18.57 122.54 -7.97
N ARG A 262 18.15 122.76 -6.72
CA ARG A 262 17.52 124.02 -6.28
C ARG A 262 18.48 125.03 -5.66
N SER A 263 19.73 124.66 -5.38
CA SER A 263 20.68 125.49 -4.62
C SER A 263 21.70 126.28 -5.45
N LEU A 264 21.58 126.35 -6.77
CA LEU A 264 22.47 127.15 -7.61
C LEU A 264 21.77 128.40 -8.15
N ASN A 265 21.75 129.45 -7.33
CA ASN A 265 21.54 130.83 -7.79
C ASN A 265 21.97 131.82 -6.69
N ILE A 266 23.04 132.60 -6.92
CA ILE A 266 23.18 134.04 -6.63
C ILE A 266 24.60 134.51 -7.04
N LYS A 267 24.65 135.75 -7.52
CA LYS A 267 25.66 136.41 -8.36
C LYS A 267 26.77 137.14 -7.56
N GLY A 268 27.99 137.12 -8.12
CA GLY A 268 28.94 138.23 -8.36
C GLY A 268 29.54 139.03 -7.19
N VAL A 269 30.88 139.23 -7.21
CA VAL A 269 31.62 140.53 -7.12
C VAL A 269 33.16 140.34 -6.98
N SER A 270 33.93 141.15 -7.75
CA SER A 270 35.34 141.62 -7.58
C SER A 270 36.55 140.69 -7.84
N ALA A 271 37.20 140.89 -8.99
CA ALA A 271 38.13 139.99 -9.69
C ALA A 271 39.50 139.67 -9.06
N ASN A 272 39.92 140.28 -7.94
CA ASN A 272 41.23 139.98 -7.34
C ASN A 272 41.18 139.35 -5.94
N GLN A 273 40.03 139.34 -5.27
CA GLN A 273 39.75 138.44 -4.13
C GLN A 273 39.14 137.13 -4.63
N ILE A 274 38.38 137.20 -5.74
CA ILE A 274 37.81 136.06 -6.48
C ILE A 274 38.89 135.04 -6.85
N LEU A 275 40.07 135.43 -7.31
CA LEU A 275 41.07 134.44 -7.73
C LEU A 275 41.65 133.66 -6.55
N GLU A 276 41.82 134.27 -5.37
CA GLU A 276 42.27 133.55 -4.17
C GLU A 276 41.15 132.70 -3.56
N ASP A 277 39.90 133.20 -3.54
CA ASP A 277 38.73 132.45 -3.08
C ASP A 277 38.29 131.35 -4.08
N GLU A 278 38.48 131.54 -5.40
CA GLU A 278 38.28 130.54 -6.45
C GLU A 278 39.41 129.53 -6.43
N VAL A 279 40.67 129.91 -6.21
CA VAL A 279 41.76 128.94 -6.01
C VAL A 279 41.55 128.16 -4.72
N ALA A 280 41.08 128.79 -3.64
CA ALA A 280 40.72 128.09 -2.40
C ALA A 280 39.51 127.17 -2.60
N SER A 281 38.46 127.63 -3.28
CA SER A 281 37.27 126.85 -3.65
C SER A 281 37.61 125.69 -4.59
N MET A 282 38.44 125.92 -5.61
CA MET A 282 38.97 124.89 -6.48
C MET A 282 39.86 123.91 -5.73
N THR A 283 40.64 124.35 -4.74
CA THR A 283 41.46 123.46 -3.90
C THR A 283 40.58 122.60 -3.01
N VAL A 284 39.48 123.15 -2.46
CA VAL A 284 38.45 122.38 -1.73
C VAL A 284 37.76 121.40 -2.67
N ALA A 285 37.35 121.83 -3.87
CA ALA A 285 36.75 120.98 -4.88
C ALA A 285 37.68 119.85 -5.34
N ILE A 286 38.99 120.13 -5.53
CA ILE A 286 39.99 119.10 -5.87
C ILE A 286 40.16 118.10 -4.71
N LYS A 287 40.14 118.56 -3.46
CA LYS A 287 40.19 117.67 -2.29
C LYS A 287 38.93 116.82 -2.17
N GLU A 288 37.76 117.40 -2.41
CA GLU A 288 36.47 116.69 -2.42
C GLU A 288 36.42 115.66 -3.56
N LEU A 289 36.79 116.05 -4.78
CA LEU A 289 36.92 115.15 -5.93
C LEU A 289 37.97 114.05 -5.69
N SER A 290 39.09 114.36 -5.03
CA SER A 290 40.09 113.36 -4.66
C SER A 290 39.53 112.35 -3.65
N LEU A 291 38.75 112.82 -2.69
CA LEU A 291 38.11 111.98 -1.67
C LEU A 291 36.98 111.14 -2.28
N GLU A 292 36.24 111.69 -3.22
CA GLU A 292 35.22 111.00 -4.01
C GLU A 292 35.85 109.95 -4.94
N ASN A 293 36.95 110.26 -5.62
CA ASN A 293 37.73 109.30 -6.41
C ASN A 293 38.24 108.15 -5.54
N LYS A 294 38.72 108.41 -4.32
CA LYS A 294 39.09 107.35 -3.36
C LYS A 294 37.91 106.48 -2.96
N LYS A 295 36.75 107.07 -2.70
CA LYS A 295 35.51 106.31 -2.44
C LYS A 295 35.13 105.46 -3.65
N MET A 296 35.15 106.04 -4.85
CA MET A 296 34.82 105.33 -6.08
C MET A 296 35.78 104.18 -6.36
N GLN A 297 37.08 104.37 -6.14
CA GLN A 297 38.09 103.32 -6.24
C GLN A 297 37.81 102.17 -5.25
N SER A 298 37.47 102.49 -4.00
CA SER A 298 37.09 101.46 -3.01
C SER A 298 35.80 100.72 -3.40
N THR A 299 34.85 101.38 -4.06
CA THR A 299 33.64 100.70 -4.56
C THR A 299 33.95 99.79 -5.74
N ILE A 300 34.83 100.19 -6.64
CA ILE A 300 35.28 99.37 -7.78
C ILE A 300 35.98 98.12 -7.27
N GLU A 301 36.93 98.25 -6.33
CA GLU A 301 37.62 97.11 -5.72
C GLU A 301 36.65 96.12 -5.05
N ASN A 302 35.64 96.64 -4.34
CA ASN A 302 34.59 95.81 -3.74
C ASN A 302 33.73 95.08 -4.79
N ILE A 303 33.41 95.74 -5.91
CA ILE A 303 32.66 95.13 -7.02
C ILE A 303 33.50 94.05 -7.69
N GLU A 304 34.79 94.29 -7.93
CA GLU A 304 35.71 93.31 -8.51
C GLU A 304 35.86 92.07 -7.62
N MET A 305 36.00 92.27 -6.30
CA MET A 305 36.03 91.18 -5.32
C MET A 305 34.75 90.36 -5.36
N LYS A 306 33.58 91.02 -5.36
CA LYS A 306 32.28 90.34 -5.50
C LYS A 306 32.19 89.58 -6.82
N SER A 307 32.59 90.18 -7.93
CA SER A 307 32.60 89.53 -9.26
C SER A 307 33.42 88.25 -9.25
N LYS A 308 34.65 88.29 -8.71
CA LYS A 308 35.53 87.10 -8.60
C LYS A 308 34.91 85.99 -7.73
N THR A 309 34.27 86.37 -6.61
CA THR A 309 33.58 85.38 -5.77
C THR A 309 32.41 84.73 -6.50
N THR A 310 31.58 85.51 -7.19
CA THR A 310 30.44 84.99 -7.97
C THR A 310 30.88 84.09 -9.12
N GLU A 311 31.98 84.42 -9.80
CA GLU A 311 32.54 83.61 -10.88
C GLU A 311 33.04 82.25 -10.37
N SER A 312 33.70 82.24 -9.21
CA SER A 312 34.16 81.01 -8.55
C SER A 312 32.98 80.12 -8.14
N GLU A 313 31.90 80.70 -7.62
CA GLU A 313 30.66 79.97 -7.31
C GLU A 313 29.99 79.42 -8.57
N LEU A 314 29.98 80.17 -9.67
CA LEU A 314 29.39 79.78 -10.94
C LEU A 314 30.12 78.57 -11.55
N ILE A 315 31.45 78.54 -11.47
CA ILE A 315 32.27 77.39 -11.87
C ILE A 315 31.92 76.16 -11.01
N ARG A 316 31.79 76.34 -9.69
CA ARG A 316 31.41 75.26 -8.75
C ARG A 316 30.04 74.68 -9.09
N VAL A 317 29.04 75.53 -9.31
CA VAL A 317 27.67 75.10 -9.67
C VAL A 317 27.66 74.39 -11.02
N ARG A 318 28.39 74.88 -12.03
CA ARG A 318 28.55 74.18 -13.31
C ARG A 318 29.19 72.80 -13.17
N GLY A 319 30.17 72.66 -12.28
CA GLY A 319 30.76 71.37 -11.93
C GLY A 319 29.73 70.40 -11.34
N GLN A 320 28.94 70.87 -10.37
CA GLN A 320 27.86 70.09 -9.76
C GLN A 320 26.74 69.73 -10.76
N LEU A 321 26.41 70.62 -11.69
CA LEU A 321 25.42 70.34 -12.74
C LEU A 321 25.85 69.16 -13.62
N LYS A 322 27.12 69.12 -14.03
CA LYS A 322 27.68 68.01 -14.81
C LYS A 322 27.62 66.67 -14.06
N THR A 323 27.85 66.67 -12.75
CA THR A 323 27.72 65.44 -11.94
C THR A 323 26.26 65.00 -11.81
N ASN A 324 25.33 65.94 -11.66
CA ASN A 324 23.91 65.65 -11.56
C ASN A 324 23.35 65.05 -12.85
N ILE A 325 23.73 65.57 -14.02
CA ILE A 325 23.33 64.99 -15.32
C ILE A 325 23.76 63.52 -15.43
N LYS A 326 25.00 63.20 -15.03
CA LYS A 326 25.48 61.79 -15.02
C LYS A 326 24.72 60.91 -14.02
N LEU A 327 24.30 61.47 -12.89
CA LEU A 327 23.47 60.75 -11.92
C LEU A 327 22.07 60.50 -12.47
N GLU A 328 21.46 61.47 -13.15
CA GLU A 328 20.16 61.32 -13.81
C GLU A 328 20.18 60.24 -14.88
N GLU A 329 21.20 60.20 -15.74
CA GLU A 329 21.38 59.13 -16.74
C GLU A 329 21.47 57.74 -16.10
N ARG A 330 22.23 57.61 -15.00
CA ARG A 330 22.32 56.35 -14.24
C ARG A 330 20.97 55.97 -13.63
N LEU A 331 20.25 56.95 -13.10
CA LEU A 331 18.95 56.74 -12.48
C LEU A 331 17.91 56.27 -13.52
N GLU A 332 17.95 56.83 -14.73
CA GLU A 332 17.11 56.42 -15.84
C GLU A 332 17.43 55.00 -16.33
N ASN A 333 18.71 54.65 -16.43
CA ASN A 333 19.12 53.28 -16.76
C ASN A 333 18.68 52.27 -15.67
N ASN A 334 18.80 52.64 -14.40
CA ASN A 334 18.34 51.81 -13.29
C ASN A 334 16.81 51.63 -13.30
N LYS A 335 16.03 52.68 -13.63
CA LYS A 335 14.58 52.57 -13.82
C LYS A 335 14.22 51.56 -14.92
N LYS A 336 14.88 51.63 -16.08
CA LYS A 336 14.67 50.66 -17.17
C LYS A 336 14.99 49.23 -16.76
N ARG A 337 16.10 49.02 -16.03
CA ARG A 337 16.46 47.71 -15.47
C ARG A 337 15.40 47.20 -14.48
N LEU A 338 14.91 48.08 -13.61
CA LEU A 338 13.88 47.73 -12.64
C LEU A 338 12.57 47.32 -13.34
N GLU A 339 12.17 48.02 -14.41
CA GLU A 339 10.99 47.66 -15.21
C GLU A 339 11.14 46.31 -15.92
N ASN A 340 12.32 45.99 -16.44
CA ASN A 340 12.57 44.67 -17.03
C ASN A 340 12.49 43.56 -15.98
N VAL A 341 13.10 43.76 -14.81
CA VAL A 341 13.02 42.78 -13.71
C VAL A 341 11.57 42.60 -13.23
N LYS A 342 10.78 43.67 -13.15
CA LYS A 342 9.34 43.56 -12.82
C LYS A 342 8.60 42.70 -13.85
N LYS A 343 8.84 42.91 -15.15
CA LYS A 343 8.23 42.10 -16.22
C LYS A 343 8.62 40.63 -16.09
N ASP A 344 9.89 40.35 -15.80
CA ASP A 344 10.36 38.97 -15.61
C ASP A 344 9.70 38.30 -14.40
N ILE A 345 9.55 39.02 -13.28
CA ILE A 345 8.85 38.53 -12.09
C ILE A 345 7.38 38.25 -12.41
N ILE A 346 6.69 39.16 -13.12
CA ILE A 346 5.28 38.96 -13.53
C ILE A 346 5.14 37.70 -14.40
N ASN A 347 6.01 37.53 -15.39
CA ASN A 347 6.01 36.35 -16.25
C ASN A 347 6.29 35.06 -15.47
N GLN A 348 7.14 35.11 -14.42
CA GLN A 348 7.37 33.97 -13.55
C GLN A 348 6.13 33.66 -12.70
N ILE A 349 5.49 34.67 -12.11
CA ILE A 349 4.25 34.51 -11.34
C ILE A 349 3.19 33.82 -12.20
N GLU A 350 2.95 34.30 -13.43
CA GLU A 350 1.97 33.73 -14.34
C GLU A 350 2.28 32.25 -14.70
N LYS A 351 3.57 31.91 -14.88
CA LYS A 351 3.99 30.51 -15.09
C LYS A 351 3.70 29.64 -13.88
N TYR A 352 3.92 30.13 -12.66
CA TYR A 352 3.65 29.37 -11.44
C TYR A 352 2.15 29.27 -11.14
N GLU A 353 1.36 30.31 -11.43
CA GLU A 353 -0.10 30.28 -11.32
C GLU A 353 -0.71 29.24 -12.25
N ASN A 354 -0.26 29.17 -13.51
CA ASN A 354 -0.70 28.14 -14.45
C ASN A 354 -0.34 26.72 -13.99
N LYS A 355 0.85 26.52 -13.42
CA LYS A 355 1.24 25.23 -12.83
C LYS A 355 0.37 24.87 -11.63
N TYR A 356 0.07 25.85 -10.76
CA TYR A 356 -0.78 25.66 -9.59
C TYR A 356 -2.21 25.27 -9.99
N SER A 357 -2.80 25.98 -10.95
CA SER A 357 -4.12 25.65 -11.52
C SER A 357 -4.16 24.23 -12.09
N ASN A 358 -3.10 23.78 -12.75
CA ASN A 358 -3.00 22.40 -13.23
C ASN A 358 -2.92 21.38 -12.07
N PHE A 359 -2.16 21.68 -11.01
CA PHE A 359 -2.11 20.83 -9.82
C PHE A 359 -3.47 20.75 -9.11
N GLU A 360 -4.20 21.85 -8.99
CA GLU A 360 -5.57 21.86 -8.42
C GLU A 360 -6.53 20.96 -9.22
N ARG A 361 -6.45 20.98 -10.55
CA ARG A 361 -7.25 20.07 -11.40
C ARG A 361 -6.88 18.61 -11.20
N ILE A 362 -5.58 18.30 -11.09
CA ILE A 362 -5.12 16.92 -10.84
C ILE A 362 -5.59 16.45 -9.46
N GLU A 363 -5.50 17.30 -8.44
CA GLU A 363 -5.96 17.02 -7.09
C GLU A 363 -7.46 16.75 -7.05
N ALA A 364 -8.27 17.56 -7.75
CA ALA A 364 -9.71 17.34 -7.88
C ALA A 364 -10.03 15.97 -8.50
N ASN A 365 -9.37 15.63 -9.62
CA ASN A 365 -9.56 14.33 -10.29
C ASN A 365 -9.15 13.14 -9.40
N LEU A 366 -8.05 13.27 -8.65
CA LEU A 366 -7.61 12.23 -7.71
C LEU A 366 -8.60 12.07 -6.56
N ASN A 367 -9.14 13.17 -6.03
CA ASN A 367 -10.15 13.14 -4.99
C ASN A 367 -11.45 12.46 -5.46
N GLU A 368 -11.88 12.69 -6.70
CA GLU A 368 -13.01 11.98 -7.30
C GLU A 368 -12.76 10.47 -7.39
N LYS A 369 -11.59 10.05 -7.89
CA LYS A 369 -11.21 8.63 -7.93
C LYS A 369 -11.14 7.99 -6.54
N ILE A 370 -10.68 8.72 -5.53
CA ILE A 370 -10.68 8.25 -4.14
C ILE A 370 -12.10 8.03 -3.63
N ILE A 371 -13.03 8.93 -3.94
CA ILE A 371 -14.44 8.80 -3.55
C ILE A 371 -15.08 7.59 -4.24
N GLU A 372 -14.81 7.40 -5.53
CA GLU A 372 -15.29 6.24 -6.30
C GLU A 372 -14.74 4.93 -5.73
N ASN A 373 -13.43 4.83 -5.52
CA ASN A 373 -12.81 3.65 -4.93
C ASN A 373 -13.34 3.35 -3.53
N LYS A 374 -13.63 4.38 -2.71
CA LYS A 374 -14.28 4.19 -1.41
C LYS A 374 -15.68 3.58 -1.54
N LYS A 375 -16.46 3.99 -2.55
CA LYS A 375 -17.78 3.38 -2.82
C LYS A 375 -17.63 1.92 -3.23
N ASN A 376 -16.68 1.61 -4.10
CA ASN A 376 -16.41 0.24 -4.56
C ASN A 376 -15.98 -0.67 -3.42
N VAL A 377 -15.06 -0.21 -2.55
CA VAL A 377 -14.63 -0.94 -1.36
C VAL A 377 -15.81 -1.24 -0.43
N ASN A 378 -16.72 -0.30 -0.23
CA ASN A 378 -17.92 -0.53 0.59
C ASN A 378 -18.88 -1.55 -0.05
N SER A 379 -19.03 -1.53 -1.38
CA SER A 379 -19.80 -2.55 -2.10
C SER A 379 -19.19 -3.93 -1.92
N TYR A 380 -17.89 -4.09 -2.23
CA TYR A 380 -17.19 -5.36 -2.08
C TYR A 380 -17.20 -5.88 -0.65
N LYS A 381 -17.13 -5.00 0.35
CA LYS A 381 -17.27 -5.38 1.77
C LYS A 381 -18.66 -5.97 2.06
N SER A 382 -19.71 -5.40 1.46
CA SER A 382 -21.08 -5.89 1.63
C SER A 382 -21.27 -7.24 0.94
N ASP A 383 -20.74 -7.39 -0.27
CA ASP A 383 -20.76 -8.65 -1.02
C ASP A 383 -19.98 -9.75 -0.30
N MET A 384 -18.81 -9.42 0.26
CA MET A 384 -18.01 -10.36 1.04
C MET A 384 -18.75 -10.83 2.29
N MET A 385 -19.40 -9.92 3.02
CA MET A 385 -20.22 -10.27 4.19
C MET A 385 -21.42 -11.16 3.82
N TYR A 386 -22.03 -10.96 2.66
CA TYR A 386 -23.07 -11.83 2.14
C TYR A 386 -22.54 -13.23 1.80
N CYS A 387 -21.40 -13.31 1.11
CA CYS A 387 -20.74 -14.58 0.80
C CYS A 387 -20.31 -15.34 2.06
N GLU A 388 -19.75 -14.65 3.06
CA GLU A 388 -19.38 -15.23 4.35
C GLU A 388 -20.60 -15.84 5.07
N LYS A 389 -21.73 -15.12 5.08
CA LYS A 389 -22.97 -15.65 5.63
C LYS A 389 -23.45 -16.90 4.88
N LYS A 390 -23.46 -16.85 3.55
CA LYS A 390 -23.86 -18.00 2.72
C LYS A 390 -22.96 -19.23 2.93
N ILE A 391 -21.65 -19.02 3.09
CA ILE A 391 -20.70 -20.08 3.41
C ILE A 391 -21.01 -20.67 4.79
N SER A 392 -21.32 -19.83 5.79
CA SER A 392 -21.72 -20.29 7.12
C SER A 392 -22.96 -21.18 7.06
N ASP A 393 -24.00 -20.75 6.33
CA ASP A 393 -25.25 -21.50 6.16
C ASP A 393 -24.99 -22.86 5.48
N LEU A 394 -24.16 -22.89 4.43
CA LEU A 394 -23.78 -24.13 3.72
C LEU A 394 -22.96 -25.07 4.60
N ILE A 395 -22.11 -24.56 5.49
CA ILE A 395 -21.36 -25.39 6.46
C ILE A 395 -22.32 -26.06 7.44
N GLU A 396 -23.35 -25.35 7.91
CA GLU A 396 -24.37 -25.93 8.78
C GLU A 396 -25.20 -27.01 8.08
N GLU A 397 -25.61 -26.78 6.83
CA GLU A 397 -26.28 -27.80 6.02
C GLU A 397 -25.39 -29.03 5.82
N ARG A 398 -24.11 -28.83 5.47
CA ARG A 398 -23.15 -29.93 5.29
C ARG A 398 -23.04 -30.79 6.54
N LYS A 399 -22.99 -30.18 7.73
CA LYS A 399 -22.95 -30.90 9.01
C LYS A 399 -24.20 -31.75 9.24
N LYS A 400 -25.39 -31.27 8.86
CA LYS A 400 -26.63 -32.05 8.95
C LYS A 400 -26.55 -33.29 8.06
N TYR A 401 -26.15 -33.11 6.80
CA TYR A 401 -25.99 -34.24 5.87
C TYR A 401 -24.89 -35.23 6.29
N GLU A 402 -23.79 -34.75 6.89
CA GLU A 402 -22.74 -35.61 7.45
C GLU A 402 -23.28 -36.49 8.59
N ASN A 403 -24.11 -35.93 9.48
CA ASN A 403 -24.77 -36.68 10.54
C ASN A 403 -25.78 -37.70 10.01
N ASP A 404 -26.64 -37.29 9.06
CA ASP A 404 -27.61 -38.20 8.44
C ASP A 404 -26.91 -39.37 7.73
N LEU A 405 -25.80 -39.10 7.05
CA LEU A 405 -24.98 -40.13 6.41
C LEU A 405 -24.36 -41.09 7.43
N TYR A 406 -23.95 -40.58 8.59
CA TYR A 406 -23.45 -41.41 9.68
C TYR A 406 -24.53 -42.36 10.19
N ASP A 407 -25.74 -41.85 10.46
CA ASP A 407 -26.87 -42.66 10.92
C ASP A 407 -27.27 -43.73 9.90
N VAL A 408 -27.29 -43.39 8.61
CA VAL A 408 -27.56 -44.36 7.53
C VAL A 408 -26.47 -45.44 7.47
N LYS A 409 -25.19 -45.08 7.64
CA LYS A 409 -24.09 -46.06 7.68
C LYS A 409 -24.23 -47.03 8.84
N VAL A 410 -24.57 -46.52 10.03
CA VAL A 410 -24.80 -47.37 11.22
C VAL A 410 -25.94 -48.34 10.95
N ARG A 411 -27.08 -47.85 10.43
CA ARG A 411 -28.24 -48.69 10.10
C ARG A 411 -27.93 -49.73 9.03
N ASN A 412 -27.16 -49.40 8.00
CA ASN A 412 -26.73 -50.36 6.98
C ASN A 412 -25.85 -51.47 7.57
N LEU A 413 -24.93 -51.14 8.49
CA LEU A 413 -24.12 -52.15 9.17
C LEU A 413 -24.97 -53.11 10.02
N GLU A 414 -26.03 -52.61 10.66
CA GLU A 414 -26.99 -53.44 11.40
C GLU A 414 -27.75 -54.39 10.46
N ILE A 415 -28.30 -53.85 9.37
CA ILE A 415 -29.01 -54.64 8.35
C ILE A 415 -28.08 -55.67 7.69
N GLU A 416 -26.82 -55.34 7.44
CA GLU A 416 -25.84 -56.29 6.91
C GLU A 416 -25.56 -57.45 7.88
N LYS A 417 -25.48 -57.18 9.18
CA LYS A 417 -25.35 -58.23 10.20
C LYS A 417 -26.57 -59.14 10.21
N GLU A 418 -27.77 -58.56 10.20
CA GLU A 418 -29.03 -59.32 10.13
C GLU A 418 -29.10 -60.17 8.85
N ASN A 419 -28.75 -59.60 7.70
CA ASN A 419 -28.69 -60.32 6.44
C ASN A 419 -27.70 -61.49 6.46
N LYS A 420 -26.54 -61.34 7.10
CA LYS A 420 -25.59 -62.47 7.27
C LYS A 420 -26.22 -63.59 8.10
N VAL A 421 -26.87 -63.27 9.21
CA VAL A 421 -27.55 -64.26 10.06
C VAL A 421 -28.67 -64.96 9.28
N LEU A 422 -29.50 -64.21 8.57
CA LEU A 422 -30.58 -64.74 7.73
C LEU A 422 -30.02 -65.64 6.62
N LYS A 423 -28.97 -65.21 5.91
CA LYS A 423 -28.31 -66.04 4.89
C LYS A 423 -27.76 -67.33 5.47
N SER A 424 -27.12 -67.31 6.63
CA SER A 424 -26.65 -68.53 7.30
C SER A 424 -27.80 -69.46 7.67
N LYS A 425 -28.95 -68.93 8.14
CA LYS A 425 -30.15 -69.74 8.40
C LYS A 425 -30.72 -70.36 7.12
N VAL A 426 -30.83 -69.57 6.06
CA VAL A 426 -31.30 -70.05 4.75
C VAL A 426 -30.38 -71.17 4.24
N TYR A 427 -29.07 -70.96 4.25
CA TYR A 427 -28.10 -71.99 3.85
C TYR A 427 -28.22 -73.26 4.70
N ALA A 428 -28.45 -73.14 6.01
CA ALA A 428 -28.69 -74.29 6.87
C ALA A 428 -29.95 -75.06 6.45
N TYR A 429 -31.06 -74.36 6.20
CA TYR A 429 -32.30 -74.99 5.70
C TYR A 429 -32.13 -75.59 4.29
N GLU A 430 -31.47 -74.89 3.37
CA GLU A 430 -31.17 -75.37 2.02
C GLU A 430 -30.30 -76.63 2.06
N SER A 431 -29.27 -76.67 2.90
CA SER A 431 -28.42 -77.86 3.06
C SER A 431 -29.17 -79.08 3.63
N VAL A 432 -30.17 -78.86 4.49
CA VAL A 432 -31.06 -79.93 4.99
C VAL A 432 -31.98 -80.44 3.87
N ILE A 433 -32.44 -79.56 2.98
CA ILE A 433 -33.29 -79.90 1.84
C ILE A 433 -32.47 -80.63 0.74
N GLU A 434 -31.28 -80.12 0.38
CA GLU A 434 -30.41 -80.68 -0.66
C GLU A 434 -29.79 -82.02 -0.27
N ASN A 435 -29.38 -82.20 1.00
CA ASN A 435 -28.82 -83.47 1.46
C ASN A 435 -29.86 -84.56 1.70
N GLY A 436 -31.14 -84.31 1.40
CA GLY A 436 -32.20 -85.32 1.45
C GLY A 436 -32.36 -86.00 2.81
N THR A 437 -31.81 -85.43 3.88
CA THR A 437 -32.01 -85.90 5.25
C THR A 437 -33.32 -85.34 5.75
N LYS A 438 -34.42 -85.83 5.15
CA LYS A 438 -35.63 -86.12 5.93
C LYS A 438 -35.11 -86.90 7.12
N THR A 439 -35.07 -86.26 8.29
CA THR A 439 -34.42 -86.75 9.50
C THR A 439 -34.71 -88.24 9.63
N THR A 440 -33.68 -89.05 9.78
CA THR A 440 -33.82 -90.50 10.03
C THR A 440 -34.80 -90.76 11.18
N GLU A 441 -34.88 -89.84 12.14
CA GLU A 441 -35.92 -89.79 13.17
C GLU A 441 -37.35 -89.69 12.63
N LEU A 442 -37.62 -88.85 11.62
CA LEU A 442 -38.95 -88.69 11.04
C LEU A 442 -39.37 -89.93 10.23
N PHE A 443 -38.44 -90.56 9.51
CA PHE A 443 -38.72 -91.85 8.85
C PHE A 443 -38.98 -92.96 9.86
N ASN A 444 -38.17 -93.06 10.92
CA ASN A 444 -38.37 -94.02 12.00
C ASN A 444 -39.73 -93.78 12.70
N GLN A 445 -40.11 -92.53 12.94
CA GLN A 445 -41.41 -92.18 13.51
C GLN A 445 -42.57 -92.54 12.57
N ILE A 446 -42.45 -92.26 11.27
CA ILE A 446 -43.46 -92.63 10.27
C ILE A 446 -43.60 -94.15 10.16
N ASP A 447 -42.50 -94.90 10.21
CA ASP A 447 -42.52 -96.37 10.14
C ASP A 447 -43.12 -96.99 11.41
N ILE A 448 -42.82 -96.45 12.59
CA ILE A 448 -43.45 -96.86 13.85
C ILE A 448 -44.96 -96.58 13.79
N LEU A 449 -45.38 -95.38 13.37
CA LEU A 449 -46.79 -95.02 13.24
C LEU A 449 -47.51 -95.88 12.19
N ARG A 450 -46.86 -96.19 11.07
CA ARG A 450 -47.38 -97.12 10.05
C ARG A 450 -47.69 -98.50 10.60
N GLN A 451 -46.85 -99.05 11.48
CA GLN A 451 -47.09 -100.36 12.10
C GLN A 451 -48.37 -100.39 12.96
N TYR A 452 -48.80 -99.25 13.52
CA TYR A 452 -50.03 -99.18 14.29
C TYR A 452 -51.29 -99.25 13.44
N VAL A 453 -51.24 -98.76 12.19
CA VAL A 453 -52.45 -98.68 11.34
C VAL A 453 -52.50 -99.81 10.30
N ILE A 454 -51.37 -100.44 9.96
CA ILE A 454 -51.31 -101.52 8.95
C ILE A 454 -51.57 -102.90 9.58
N CYS A 455 -52.29 -103.76 8.84
CA CYS A 455 -52.58 -105.13 9.23
C CYS A 455 -51.27 -105.93 9.43
N PRO A 456 -51.06 -106.57 10.60
CA PRO A 456 -49.81 -107.28 10.89
C PRO A 456 -49.63 -108.55 10.06
N LEU A 457 -50.68 -109.04 9.38
CA LEU A 457 -50.62 -110.27 8.58
C LEU A 457 -50.10 -110.04 7.17
N CYS A 458 -50.68 -109.08 6.45
CA CYS A 458 -50.26 -108.77 5.08
C CYS A 458 -49.23 -107.65 5.01
N LYS A 459 -49.08 -106.83 6.06
CA LYS A 459 -48.22 -105.64 6.11
C LYS A 459 -48.47 -104.63 4.97
N THR A 460 -49.62 -104.72 4.30
CA THR A 460 -49.99 -103.89 3.15
C THR A 460 -51.30 -103.14 3.41
N ASN A 461 -52.35 -103.84 3.81
CA ASN A 461 -53.68 -103.26 4.00
C ASN A 461 -53.84 -102.63 5.39
N PHE A 462 -54.63 -101.56 5.49
CA PHE A 462 -54.98 -100.97 6.78
C PHE A 462 -55.84 -101.91 7.64
N LYS A 463 -55.67 -101.83 8.95
CA LYS A 463 -56.57 -102.45 9.94
C LYS A 463 -57.96 -101.84 9.74
N SER A 464 -58.94 -102.71 9.51
CA SER A 464 -60.31 -102.29 9.21
C SER A 464 -61.35 -103.13 9.94
N HIS A 465 -60.95 -104.24 10.54
CA HIS A 465 -61.86 -105.16 11.22
C HIS A 465 -61.23 -105.64 12.53
N ILE A 466 -62.05 -105.83 13.55
CA ILE A 466 -61.69 -106.30 14.88
C ILE A 466 -62.37 -107.65 15.14
N ILE A 467 -61.67 -108.53 15.86
CA ILE A 467 -62.28 -109.74 16.42
C ILE A 467 -62.85 -109.38 17.79
N ASP A 468 -64.17 -109.40 17.95
CA ASP A 468 -64.88 -108.93 19.15
C ASP A 468 -64.43 -109.68 20.43
N LYS A 469 -64.15 -110.98 20.31
CA LYS A 469 -63.72 -111.82 21.45
C LYS A 469 -62.37 -111.46 22.07
N CYS A 470 -61.45 -110.87 21.30
CA CYS A 470 -60.09 -110.60 21.76
C CYS A 470 -59.57 -109.21 21.40
N MET A 471 -60.41 -108.38 20.80
CA MET A 471 -60.15 -106.99 20.41
C MET A 471 -58.89 -106.78 19.55
N HIS A 472 -58.49 -107.80 18.79
CA HIS A 472 -57.35 -107.70 17.88
C HIS A 472 -57.79 -107.29 16.47
N CYS A 473 -57.12 -106.26 15.92
CA CYS A 473 -57.48 -105.65 14.65
C CYS A 473 -56.59 -106.12 13.49
N PHE A 474 -57.23 -106.42 12.35
CA PHE A 474 -56.61 -106.87 11.10
C PHE A 474 -57.36 -106.26 9.91
N CYS A 475 -56.91 -106.53 8.68
CA CYS A 475 -57.70 -106.21 7.49
C CYS A 475 -58.78 -107.29 7.25
N LYS A 476 -59.84 -106.91 6.52
CA LYS A 476 -60.94 -107.80 6.17
C LYS A 476 -60.44 -109.08 5.47
N ASP A 477 -59.59 -108.89 4.47
CA ASP A 477 -59.15 -109.96 3.58
C ASP A 477 -58.44 -111.07 4.36
N CYS A 478 -57.50 -110.69 5.23
CA CYS A 478 -56.76 -111.66 6.03
C CYS A 478 -57.62 -112.43 7.05
N LEU A 479 -58.67 -111.81 7.60
CA LEU A 479 -59.58 -112.51 8.51
C LEU A 479 -60.48 -113.49 7.75
N LEU A 480 -61.02 -113.08 6.60
CA LEU A 480 -61.87 -113.92 5.76
C LEU A 480 -61.09 -115.09 5.15
N ASP A 481 -59.86 -114.88 4.70
CA ASP A 481 -59.04 -115.95 4.13
C ASP A 481 -58.73 -117.04 5.16
N ARG A 482 -58.51 -116.66 6.43
CA ARG A 482 -58.36 -117.63 7.52
C ARG A 482 -59.64 -118.42 7.80
N LEU A 483 -60.80 -117.77 7.75
CA LEU A 483 -62.09 -118.46 7.88
C LEU A 483 -62.33 -119.45 6.75
N LYS A 484 -61.96 -119.09 5.50
CA LYS A 484 -62.05 -120.00 4.33
C LYS A 484 -61.20 -121.24 4.51
N VAL A 485 -59.97 -121.10 5.03
CA VAL A 485 -59.04 -122.23 5.31
C VAL A 485 -59.40 -122.97 6.61
N ARG A 486 -60.54 -122.66 7.24
CA ARG A 486 -61.03 -123.24 8.51
C ARG A 486 -60.08 -123.03 9.71
N VAL A 487 -59.17 -122.08 9.63
CA VAL A 487 -58.33 -121.66 10.76
C VAL A 487 -59.05 -120.58 11.53
N ARG A 488 -59.88 -120.99 12.48
CA ARG A 488 -60.80 -120.11 13.23
C ARG A 488 -60.22 -119.57 14.53
N ASN A 489 -58.91 -119.33 14.60
CA ASN A 489 -58.23 -118.83 15.80
C ASN A 489 -57.51 -117.51 15.50
N CYS A 490 -57.56 -116.57 16.44
CA CYS A 490 -56.95 -115.26 16.31
C CYS A 490 -55.43 -115.41 16.05
N PRO A 491 -54.88 -114.78 14.99
CA PRO A 491 -53.45 -114.88 14.70
C PRO A 491 -52.51 -114.36 15.80
N LYS A 492 -53.02 -113.52 16.70
CA LYS A 492 -52.23 -112.87 17.74
C LYS A 492 -52.34 -113.53 19.12
N CYS A 493 -53.50 -114.10 19.45
CA CYS A 493 -53.74 -114.68 20.79
C CYS A 493 -54.39 -116.07 20.75
N ASN A 494 -54.60 -116.64 19.56
CA ASN A 494 -55.14 -117.98 19.33
C ASN A 494 -56.56 -118.23 19.87
N VAL A 495 -57.28 -117.19 20.31
CA VAL A 495 -58.69 -117.28 20.72
C VAL A 495 -59.58 -117.62 19.53
N GLY A 496 -60.47 -118.60 19.68
CA GLY A 496 -61.40 -119.03 18.64
C GLY A 496 -62.42 -117.95 18.27
N TYR A 497 -62.65 -117.71 16.98
CA TYR A 497 -63.62 -116.74 16.48
C TYR A 497 -64.40 -117.27 15.26
N SER A 498 -65.65 -116.82 15.10
CA SER A 498 -66.51 -117.08 13.95
C SER A 498 -66.65 -115.83 13.07
N GLU A 499 -67.36 -115.94 11.95
CA GLU A 499 -67.63 -114.80 11.07
C GLU A 499 -68.45 -113.69 11.77
N GLU A 500 -69.34 -114.06 12.68
CA GLU A 500 -70.17 -113.13 13.45
C GLU A 500 -69.34 -112.28 14.43
N ASP A 501 -68.20 -112.80 14.89
CA ASP A 501 -67.27 -112.13 15.79
C ASP A 501 -66.40 -111.07 15.07
N ILE A 502 -66.45 -110.98 13.74
CA ILE A 502 -65.70 -109.98 12.97
C ILE A 502 -66.54 -108.72 12.82
N LYS A 503 -66.12 -107.62 13.45
CA LYS A 503 -66.77 -106.31 13.32
C LYS A 503 -65.90 -105.34 12.54
N LYS A 504 -66.51 -104.50 11.71
CA LYS A 504 -65.81 -103.43 10.99
C LYS A 504 -65.53 -102.26 11.93
N ILE A 505 -64.34 -101.68 11.83
CA ILE A 505 -63.92 -100.49 12.56
C ILE A 505 -63.41 -99.42 11.59
N TYR A 506 -63.44 -98.17 12.05
CA TYR A 506 -62.85 -97.01 11.37
C TYR A 506 -61.85 -96.39 12.35
N LEU A 507 -60.59 -96.27 11.93
CA LEU A 507 -59.46 -95.80 12.75
C LEU A 507 -59.16 -94.32 12.53
#